data_AF-W9J232-F1
#
_entry.id   AF-W9J232-F1
#
_cell.length_a   1.000
_cell.length_b   1.000
_cell.length_c   1.000
_cell.angle_alpha   90.00
_cell.angle_beta   90.00
_cell.angle_gamma   90.00
#
_symmetry.space_group_name_H-M   'P 1'
#
loop_
_entity.id
_entity.type
_entity.pdbx_description
1 polymer ?
#
loop_
_entity_poly.entity_id
_entity_poly.type
_entity_poly.pdbx_seq_one_letter_code
_entity_poly.pdbx_strand_id
1 'polypeptide(L)'
;MSGIGKTALLNHLCSWWKASGMIEDAIHIHLSLSEPFNKDNMIQQLQRHFIPNSTLDSEDTSSLYEHFESHKCLIMIDDLDSANLNRQQGQFMNLTSKLSKSGALVILASRKRE
;
A
#
# COMPACT_ATOMS: atom_id res chain seq x y z
N MET A 1 -9.68 14.62 -14.40
CA MET A 1 -10.04 13.49 -15.28
C MET A 1 -10.09 12.16 -14.51
N SER A 2 -11.28 11.54 -14.43
CA SER A 2 -11.46 10.19 -13.89
C SER A 2 -11.32 9.16 -15.02
N GLY A 3 -10.67 8.00 -14.79
CA GLY A 3 -10.67 6.90 -15.77
C GLY A 3 -9.60 6.92 -16.87
N ILE A 4 -8.45 7.60 -16.70
CA ILE A 4 -7.34 7.57 -17.69
C ILE A 4 -6.62 6.20 -17.76
N GLY A 5 -7.03 5.21 -16.96
CA GLY A 5 -6.45 3.87 -16.99
C GLY A 5 -5.17 3.69 -16.16
N LYS A 6 -4.90 4.56 -15.17
CA LYS A 6 -3.75 4.41 -14.25
C LYS A 6 -3.78 3.04 -13.55
N THR A 7 -4.92 2.69 -12.97
CA THR A 7 -5.13 1.41 -12.31
C THR A 7 -5.00 0.23 -13.29
N ALA A 8 -5.50 0.38 -14.51
CA ALA A 8 -5.37 -0.66 -15.54
C ALA A 8 -3.90 -0.87 -15.94
N LEU A 9 -3.14 0.21 -16.17
CA LEU A 9 -1.71 0.16 -16.42
C LEU A 9 -0.95 -0.50 -15.26
N LEU A 10 -1.26 -0.12 -14.01
CA LEU A 10 -0.63 -0.68 -12.82
C LEU A 10 -0.93 -2.19 -12.67
N ASN A 11 -2.16 -2.63 -12.93
CA ASN A 11 -2.53 -4.04 -12.91
C ASN A 11 -1.78 -4.83 -14.01
N HIS A 12 -1.64 -4.26 -15.20
CA HIS A 12 -0.84 -4.87 -16.26
C HIS A 12 0.63 -4.98 -15.86
N LEU A 13 1.25 -3.89 -15.38
CA LEU A 13 2.64 -3.89 -14.93
C LEU A 13 2.88 -4.89 -13.80
N CYS A 14 1.97 -4.96 -12.83
CA CYS A 14 2.02 -5.92 -11.74
C CYS A 14 2.05 -7.38 -12.26
N SER A 15 1.23 -7.69 -13.27
CA SER A 15 1.20 -9.03 -13.87
C SER A 15 2.54 -9.38 -14.53
N TRP A 16 3.14 -8.44 -15.25
CA TRP A 16 4.44 -8.61 -15.89
C TRP A 16 5.58 -8.71 -14.88
N TRP A 17 5.57 -7.90 -13.82
CA TRP A 17 6.58 -7.95 -12.77
C TRP A 17 6.52 -9.23 -11.94
N LYS A 18 5.32 -9.78 -11.70
CA LYS A 18 5.18 -11.11 -11.10
C LYS A 18 5.74 -12.19 -12.04
N ALA A 19 5.38 -12.15 -13.32
CA ALA A 19 5.85 -13.12 -14.30
C ALA A 19 7.37 -13.08 -14.51
N SER A 20 8.01 -11.92 -14.37
CA SER A 20 9.46 -11.76 -14.50
C SER A 20 10.25 -12.03 -13.21
N GLY A 21 9.57 -12.25 -12.07
CA GLY A 21 10.22 -12.39 -10.76
C GLY A 21 10.80 -11.09 -10.20
N MET A 22 10.40 -9.94 -10.75
CA MET A 22 10.73 -8.62 -10.20
C MET A 22 10.01 -8.33 -8.89
N ILE A 23 8.79 -8.85 -8.74
CA ILE A 23 8.04 -8.85 -7.49
C ILE A 23 7.52 -10.25 -7.20
N GLU A 24 7.42 -10.60 -5.93
CA GLU A 24 6.89 -11.89 -5.46
C GLU A 24 5.40 -11.76 -5.14
N ASP A 25 5.03 -10.68 -4.48
CA ASP A 25 3.63 -10.40 -4.19
C ASP A 25 3.28 -8.92 -4.27
N ALA A 26 1.99 -8.64 -4.44
CA ALA A 26 1.46 -7.31 -4.65
C ALA A 26 0.07 -7.14 -4.04
N ILE A 27 -0.17 -5.98 -3.44
CA ILE A 27 -1.48 -5.55 -2.98
C ILE A 27 -1.85 -4.20 -3.58
N HIS A 28 -3.13 -4.03 -3.89
CA HIS A 28 -3.71 -2.75 -4.29
C HIS A 28 -4.68 -2.26 -3.22
N ILE A 29 -4.38 -1.10 -2.63
CA ILE A 29 -5.16 -0.47 -1.57
C ILE A 29 -5.85 0.77 -2.14
N HIS A 30 -7.18 0.75 -2.14
CA HIS A 30 -7.99 1.93 -2.43
C HIS A 30 -8.29 2.68 -1.14
N LEU A 31 -7.88 3.94 -1.06
CA LEU A 31 -8.24 4.81 0.04
C LEU A 31 -9.65 5.38 -0.13
N SER A 32 -10.39 5.47 0.97
CA SER A 32 -11.76 6.02 0.96
C SER A 32 -11.75 7.51 0.64
N LEU A 33 -12.57 7.96 -0.31
CA LEU A 33 -12.71 9.39 -0.61
C LEU A 33 -13.51 10.15 0.46
N SER A 34 -14.30 9.43 1.28
CA SER A 34 -15.22 10.00 2.26
C SER A 34 -14.73 9.89 3.70
N GLU A 35 -13.78 9.01 3.99
CA GLU A 35 -13.29 8.76 5.34
C GLU A 35 -11.82 9.18 5.47
N PRO A 36 -11.41 9.71 6.63
CA PRO A 36 -10.00 10.02 6.88
C PRO A 36 -9.13 8.76 6.80
N PHE A 37 -7.89 8.94 6.34
CA PHE A 37 -6.89 7.87 6.42
C PHE A 37 -6.78 7.30 7.84
N ASN A 38 -6.81 5.97 7.94
CA ASN A 38 -6.61 5.22 9.18
C ASN A 38 -5.41 4.28 9.02
N LYS A 39 -4.33 4.61 9.74
CA LYS A 39 -3.07 3.86 9.74
C LYS A 39 -3.27 2.40 10.15
N ASP A 40 -4.03 2.14 11.21
CA ASP A 40 -4.17 0.81 11.79
C ASP A 40 -4.97 -0.10 10.86
N ASN A 41 -6.02 0.43 10.21
CA ASN A 41 -6.75 -0.28 9.17
C ASN A 41 -5.84 -0.65 7.99
N MET A 42 -4.98 0.26 7.53
CA MET A 42 -4.05 -0.03 6.44
C MET A 42 -3.03 -1.10 6.85
N ILE A 43 -2.46 -1.03 8.05
CA ILE A 43 -1.55 -2.05 8.58
C ILE A 43 -2.24 -3.42 8.65
N GLN A 44 -3.46 -3.49 9.16
CA GLN A 44 -4.21 -4.75 9.22
C GLN A 44 -4.47 -5.35 7.84
N GLN A 45 -4.79 -4.53 6.84
CA GLN A 45 -4.94 -4.99 5.46
C GLN A 45 -3.63 -5.57 4.91
N LEU A 46 -2.50 -4.90 5.16
CA LEU A 46 -1.18 -5.39 4.77
C LEU A 46 -0.83 -6.71 5.47
N GLN A 47 -1.06 -6.81 6.78
CA GLN A 47 -0.81 -8.03 7.55
C GLN A 47 -1.65 -9.20 7.04
N ARG A 48 -2.95 -9.01 6.82
CA ARG A 48 -3.84 -10.06 6.28
C ARG A 48 -3.41 -10.55 4.91
N HIS A 49 -2.86 -9.66 4.08
CA HIS A 49 -2.44 -9.99 2.72
C HIS A 49 -1.09 -10.72 2.69
N PHE A 50 -0.06 -10.12 3.29
CA PHE A 50 1.31 -10.65 3.20
C PHE A 50 1.63 -11.72 4.25
N ILE A 51 0.93 -11.71 5.40
CA ILE A 51 1.15 -12.63 6.51
C ILE A 51 -0.19 -13.18 7.02
N PRO A 52 -0.92 -13.95 6.18
CA PRO A 52 -2.29 -14.38 6.47
C PRO A 52 -2.41 -15.28 7.72
N ASN A 53 -1.29 -15.86 8.17
CA ASN A 53 -1.24 -16.72 9.36
C ASN A 53 -0.75 -16.00 10.62
N SER A 54 -0.53 -14.69 10.57
CA SER A 54 -0.17 -13.93 11.77
C SER A 54 -1.38 -13.75 12.69
N THR A 55 -1.15 -13.83 14.00
CA THR A 55 -2.18 -13.49 14.99
C THR A 55 -2.48 -12.00 14.88
N LEU A 56 -3.63 -11.66 14.30
CA LEU A 56 -4.09 -10.30 13.96
C LEU A 56 -4.26 -9.34 15.16
N ASP A 57 -4.11 -9.86 16.39
CA ASP A 57 -4.30 -9.11 17.64
C ASP A 57 -3.03 -8.42 18.15
N SER A 58 -1.88 -8.57 17.47
CA SER A 58 -0.65 -7.92 17.92
C SER A 58 -0.54 -6.50 17.34
N GLU A 59 -0.41 -5.50 18.23
CA GLU A 59 0.21 -4.19 17.90
C GLU A 59 1.60 -4.35 17.25
N ASP A 60 2.17 -5.55 17.34
CA ASP A 60 3.41 -5.94 16.70
C ASP A 60 3.29 -5.96 15.18
N THR A 61 4.02 -5.03 14.56
CA THR A 61 4.17 -4.89 13.11
C THR A 61 5.53 -5.39 12.61
N SER A 62 6.37 -5.93 13.51
CA SER A 62 7.74 -6.34 13.20
C SER A 62 7.76 -7.42 12.12
N SER A 63 6.90 -8.43 12.25
CA SER A 63 6.75 -9.50 11.27
C SER A 63 6.43 -8.99 9.86
N LEU A 64 5.61 -7.93 9.74
CA LEU A 64 5.27 -7.30 8.47
C LEU A 64 6.51 -6.67 7.81
N TYR A 65 7.30 -5.94 8.59
CA TYR A 65 8.49 -5.29 8.08
C TYR A 65 9.61 -6.30 7.75
N GLU A 66 9.82 -7.32 8.59
CA GLU A 66 10.76 -8.44 8.32
C GLU A 66 10.38 -9.22 7.05
N HIS A 67 9.07 -9.38 6.78
CA HIS A 67 8.62 -9.98 5.55
C HIS A 67 9.05 -9.16 4.32
N PHE A 68 8.94 -7.83 4.38
CA PHE A 68 9.36 -6.95 3.29
C PHE A 68 10.89 -6.90 3.08
N GLU A 69 11.69 -7.21 4.10
CA GLU A 69 13.15 -7.31 3.96
C GLU A 69 13.56 -8.55 3.17
N SER A 70 12.74 -9.61 3.21
CA SER A 70 13.03 -10.90 2.62
C SER A 70 12.28 -11.17 1.29
N HIS A 71 11.21 -10.42 1.01
CA HIS A 71 10.33 -10.64 -0.15
C HIS A 71 10.17 -9.36 -0.96
N LYS A 72 10.19 -9.48 -2.29
CA LYS A 72 9.97 -8.34 -3.20
C LYS A 72 8.49 -7.98 -3.28
N CYS A 73 8.00 -7.19 -2.33
CA CYS A 73 6.59 -6.82 -2.23
C CYS A 73 6.28 -5.47 -2.90
N LEU A 74 5.16 -5.41 -3.63
CA LEU A 74 4.59 -4.19 -4.20
C LEU A 74 3.33 -3.76 -3.43
N ILE A 75 3.29 -2.49 -3.02
CA ILE A 75 2.13 -1.88 -2.38
C ILE A 75 1.69 -0.70 -3.25
N MET A 76 0.53 -0.84 -3.90
CA MET A 76 -0.07 0.23 -4.68
C MET A 76 -1.16 0.91 -3.85
N ILE A 77 -1.10 2.24 -3.74
CA ILE A 77 -2.07 3.03 -2.98
C ILE A 77 -2.70 4.04 -3.93
N ASP A 78 -4.00 3.94 -4.14
CA ASP A 78 -4.76 4.85 -5.00
C ASP A 78 -5.63 5.81 -4.17
N ASP A 79 -6.10 6.88 -4.80
CA ASP A 79 -7.05 7.83 -4.22
C ASP A 79 -6.57 8.53 -2.92
N LEU A 80 -5.36 9.09 -2.96
CA LEU A 80 -4.69 9.79 -1.83
C LEU A 80 -5.45 10.97 -1.20
N ASP A 81 -6.66 11.32 -1.64
CA ASP A 81 -7.45 12.41 -1.07
C ASP A 81 -7.72 12.17 0.43
N SER A 82 -7.94 10.91 0.83
CA SER A 82 -8.15 10.52 2.23
C SER A 82 -6.97 10.83 3.14
N ALA A 83 -5.75 10.78 2.60
CA ALA A 83 -4.53 11.08 3.33
C ALA A 83 -4.41 12.58 3.62
N ASN A 84 -5.04 13.44 2.81
CA ASN A 84 -5.07 14.88 3.04
C ASN A 84 -6.25 15.32 3.92
N LEU A 85 -7.29 14.49 4.06
CA LEU A 85 -8.41 14.75 4.97
C LEU A 85 -7.93 14.79 6.42
N ASN A 86 -8.53 15.69 7.21
CA ASN A 86 -8.30 15.81 8.67
C ASN A 86 -6.81 15.82 9.08
N ARG A 87 -5.93 16.39 8.25
CA ARG A 87 -4.48 16.51 8.49
C ARG A 87 -3.76 15.17 8.70
N GLN A 88 -4.27 14.08 8.12
CA GLN A 88 -3.66 12.75 8.23
C GLN A 88 -2.38 12.56 7.39
N GLN A 89 -1.98 13.58 6.62
CA GLN A 89 -0.88 13.50 5.67
C GLN A 89 0.44 13.09 6.33
N GLY A 90 0.72 13.59 7.53
CA GLY A 90 1.91 13.22 8.29
C GLY A 90 1.94 11.74 8.68
N GLN A 91 0.80 11.20 9.13
CA GLN A 91 0.70 9.78 9.48
C GLN A 91 0.83 8.89 8.23
N PHE A 92 0.16 9.28 7.15
CA PHE A 92 0.24 8.59 5.87
C PHE A 92 1.67 8.54 5.33
N MET A 93 2.35 9.69 5.26
CA MET A 93 3.73 9.78 4.78
C MET A 93 4.71 9.02 5.69
N ASN A 94 4.49 9.03 7.01
CA ASN A 94 5.31 8.25 7.93
C ASN A 94 5.14 6.74 7.68
N LEU A 95 3.90 6.28 7.51
CA LEU A 95 3.65 4.87 7.20
C LEU A 95 4.27 4.45 5.87
N THR A 96 4.00 5.19 4.78
CA THR A 96 4.57 4.85 3.45
C THR A 96 6.09 4.91 3.45
N SER A 97 6.70 5.85 4.19
CA SER A 97 8.15 5.90 4.38
C SER A 97 8.68 4.67 5.13
N LYS A 98 7.99 4.20 6.18
CA LYS A 98 8.40 2.98 6.90
C LYS A 98 8.31 1.75 6.00
N LEU A 99 7.19 1.57 5.29
CA LEU A 99 7.00 0.47 4.35
C LEU A 99 8.13 0.43 3.30
N SER A 100 8.45 1.58 2.71
CA SER A 100 9.53 1.68 1.72
C SER A 100 10.91 1.40 2.31
N LYS A 101 11.20 1.87 3.53
CA LYS A 101 12.49 1.61 4.21
C LYS A 101 12.68 0.13 4.56
N SER A 102 11.59 -0.60 4.78
CA SER A 102 11.62 -2.04 5.04
C SER A 102 11.76 -2.89 3.78
N GLY A 103 11.90 -2.27 2.59
CA GLY A 103 12.14 -3.00 1.33
C GLY A 103 10.93 -3.09 0.39
N ALA A 104 9.74 -2.67 0.81
CA ALA A 104 8.57 -2.68 -0.07
C ALA A 104 8.65 -1.60 -1.16
N LEU A 105 8.26 -1.93 -2.38
CA LEU A 105 8.03 -0.96 -3.44
C LEU A 105 6.65 -0.32 -3.23
N VAL A 106 6.61 0.99 -2.93
CA VAL A 106 5.36 1.72 -2.70
C VAL A 106 5.05 2.63 -3.89
N ILE A 107 3.93 2.39 -4.57
CA ILE A 107 3.43 3.23 -5.66
C ILE A 107 2.25 4.05 -5.16
N LEU A 108 2.34 5.37 -5.28
CA LEU A 108 1.29 6.31 -4.92
C LEU A 108 0.60 6.84 -6.17
N ALA A 109 -0.63 6.40 -6.41
CA ALA A 109 -1.48 6.90 -7.48
C ALA A 109 -2.43 7.97 -6.94
N SER A 110 -2.39 9.15 -7.54
CA SER A 110 -3.25 10.28 -7.18
C SER A 110 -3.94 10.86 -8.41
N ARG A 111 -5.10 11.47 -8.18
CA ARG A 111 -5.78 12.32 -9.15
C ARG A 111 -5.43 13.77 -8.82
N LYS A 112 -4.76 14.47 -9.74
CA LYS A 112 -4.65 15.92 -9.65
C LYS A 112 -6.06 16.49 -9.87
N ARG A 113 -6.62 17.17 -8.87
CA ARG A 113 -7.83 17.98 -9.03
C ARG A 113 -7.42 19.27 -9.76
N GLU A 114 -8.12 19.58 -10.84
CA GLU A 114 -8.04 20.90 -11.51
C GLU A 114 -8.74 21.96 -10.67
#